data_AF-A0A1Q6YJP7-F1
#
_entry.id   AF-A0A1Q6YJP7-F1
#
_cell.length_a   1.000
_cell.length_b   1.000
_cell.length_c   1.000
_cell.angle_alpha   90.00
_cell.angle_beta   90.00
_cell.angle_gamma   90.00
#
_symmetry.space_group_name_H-M   'P 1'
#
loop_
_entity.id
_entity.type
_entity.pdbx_description
1 polymer ?
#
loop_
_entity_poly.entity_id
_entity_poly.type
_entity_poly.pdbx_seq_one_letter_code
_entity_poly.pdbx_strand_id
1 'polypeptide(L)'
;MSKQFFETNEQTPIRKIGSAVAYSARIQEAMRYDKLRSSEYPLVMTILRAVTQGYSEERWQEEQQSLLKTLANQPTDKGIAHSDANNRYEQAVLSLKDLTLWPW
;
A
#
# COMPACT_ATOMS: atom_id res chain seq x y z
N MET A 1 32.98 40.26 1.94
CA MET A 1 32.05 40.05 0.82
C MET A 1 32.20 38.62 0.35
N SER A 2 31.16 37.80 0.52
CA SER A 2 30.81 36.71 -0.39
C SER A 2 29.31 36.51 -0.23
N LYS A 3 28.56 37.08 -1.18
CA LYS A 3 27.14 36.85 -1.36
C LYS A 3 27.00 35.48 -2.01
N GLN A 4 26.40 34.52 -1.32
CA GLN A 4 25.95 33.30 -1.97
C GLN A 4 24.42 33.30 -1.92
N PHE A 5 23.83 33.91 -2.94
CA PHE A 5 22.45 33.68 -3.32
C PHE A 5 22.41 32.40 -4.15
N PHE A 6 21.55 31.46 -3.79
CA PHE A 6 20.54 30.93 -4.70
C PHE A 6 19.43 30.27 -3.87
N GLU A 7 18.27 30.92 -3.93
CA GLU A 7 16.98 30.43 -3.53
C GLU A 7 16.58 29.18 -4.33
N THR A 8 15.74 28.36 -3.70
CA THR A 8 14.72 27.50 -4.31
C THR A 8 15.21 26.33 -5.18
N ASN A 9 15.17 25.12 -4.62
CA ASN A 9 14.59 23.96 -5.33
C ASN A 9 14.28 22.79 -4.35
N GLU A 10 13.00 22.38 -4.39
CA GLU A 10 12.55 20.99 -4.20
C GLU A 10 12.71 20.34 -2.81
N GLN A 11 11.89 20.76 -1.85
CA GLN A 11 11.51 19.90 -0.73
C GLN A 11 10.57 18.78 -1.20
N THR A 12 11.08 17.74 -1.86
CA THR A 12 10.55 16.35 -1.91
C THR A 12 11.47 15.52 -2.82
N PRO A 13 12.13 14.42 -2.37
CA PRO A 13 11.47 13.13 -2.07
C PRO A 13 12.12 12.28 -0.94
N ILE A 14 13.11 12.78 -0.19
CA ILE A 14 13.93 11.96 0.74
C ILE A 14 13.07 11.27 1.82
N ARG A 15 12.06 11.97 2.34
CA ARG A 15 11.16 11.43 3.38
C ARG A 15 10.30 10.27 2.88
N LYS A 16 9.89 10.30 1.61
CA LYS A 16 9.04 9.28 0.97
C LYS A 16 9.83 8.02 0.58
N ILE A 17 11.09 8.19 0.17
CA ILE A 17 12.01 7.07 -0.07
C ILE A 17 12.29 6.34 1.25
N GLY A 18 12.49 7.09 2.35
CA GLY A 18 12.66 6.51 3.69
C GLY A 18 11.47 5.68 4.15
N SER A 19 10.22 6.12 3.88
CA SER A 19 9.03 5.37 4.27
C SER A 19 8.86 4.08 3.46
N ALA A 20 9.14 4.10 2.15
CA ALA A 20 9.08 2.90 1.32
C ALA A 20 10.16 1.88 1.70
N VAL A 21 11.39 2.33 1.98
CA VAL A 21 12.48 1.47 2.46
C VAL A 21 12.13 0.84 3.80
N ALA A 22 11.70 1.65 4.78
CA ALA A 22 11.29 1.14 6.09
C ALA A 22 10.12 0.14 5.98
N TYR A 23 9.15 0.42 5.10
CA TYR A 23 8.04 -0.48 4.87
C TYR A 23 8.48 -1.81 4.24
N SER A 24 9.34 -1.77 3.21
CA SER A 24 9.90 -2.96 2.59
C SER A 24 10.69 -3.84 3.56
N ALA A 25 11.44 -3.24 4.49
CA ALA A 25 12.17 -3.97 5.52
C ALA A 25 11.23 -4.71 6.48
N ARG A 26 10.11 -4.08 6.88
CA ARG A 26 9.10 -4.72 7.73
C ARG A 26 8.43 -5.91 7.03
N ILE A 27 8.16 -5.79 5.73
CA ILE A 27 7.62 -6.88 4.90
C ILE A 27 8.62 -8.04 4.86
N GLN A 28 9.89 -7.77 4.58
CA GLN A 28 10.94 -8.78 4.53
C GLN A 28 11.08 -9.51 5.88
N GLU A 29 11.02 -8.78 6.99
CA GLU A 29 11.08 -9.36 8.33
C GLU A 29 9.85 -10.22 8.63
N ALA A 30 8.65 -9.80 8.23
CA ALA A 30 7.44 -10.59 8.39
C ALA A 30 7.47 -11.88 7.55
N MET A 31 8.00 -11.83 6.34
CA MET A 31 8.23 -13.02 5.51
C MET A 31 9.28 -13.95 6.11
N ARG A 32 10.35 -13.39 6.68
CA ARG A 32 11.43 -14.17 7.31
C ARG A 32 10.94 -15.05 8.46
N TYR A 33 9.94 -14.58 9.21
CA TYR A 33 9.35 -15.32 10.33
C TYR A 33 8.01 -15.99 10.00
N ASP A 34 7.67 -16.14 8.71
CA ASP A 34 6.42 -16.76 8.25
C ASP A 34 5.14 -16.14 8.87
N LYS A 35 5.22 -14.84 9.18
CA LYS A 35 4.11 -14.07 9.77
C LYS A 35 3.16 -13.52 8.71
N LEU A 36 3.66 -13.31 7.49
CA LEU A 36 2.88 -12.82 6.36
C LEU A 36 2.36 -13.99 5.53
N ARG A 37 1.04 -14.12 5.39
CA ARG A 37 0.47 -15.20 4.58
C ARG A 37 0.69 -14.93 3.10
N SER A 38 0.90 -15.98 2.31
CA SER A 38 1.03 -15.86 0.85
C SER A 38 -0.18 -15.19 0.18
N SER A 39 -1.38 -15.33 0.76
CA SER A 39 -2.61 -14.68 0.29
C SER A 39 -2.61 -13.16 0.48
N GLU A 40 -1.82 -12.64 1.43
CA GLU A 40 -1.75 -11.21 1.76
C GLU A 40 -0.64 -10.51 0.95
N TYR A 41 0.32 -11.26 0.43
CA TYR A 41 1.45 -10.75 -0.34
C TYR A 41 1.05 -9.84 -1.52
N PRO A 42 0.04 -10.16 -2.35
CA PRO A 42 -0.39 -9.27 -3.43
C PRO A 42 -0.84 -7.90 -2.94
N LEU A 43 -1.58 -7.85 -1.82
CA LEU A 43 -2.03 -6.61 -1.20
C LEU A 43 -0.85 -5.81 -0.64
N VAL A 44 0.10 -6.48 -0.01
CA VAL A 44 1.31 -5.84 0.52
C VAL A 44 2.13 -5.18 -0.60
N MET A 45 2.22 -5.81 -1.77
CA MET A 45 2.93 -5.25 -2.92
C MET A 45 2.21 -4.05 -3.54
N THR A 46 0.87 -4.06 -3.59
CA THR A 46 0.11 -2.90 -4.07
C THR A 46 0.23 -1.72 -3.10
N ILE A 47 0.22 -1.98 -1.79
CA ILE A 47 0.47 -0.96 -0.76
C ILE A 47 1.92 -0.44 -0.87
N LEU A 48 2.92 -1.30 -1.03
CA LEU A 48 4.32 -0.88 -1.19
C LEU A 48 4.48 0.05 -2.41
N ARG A 49 3.81 -0.26 -3.52
CA ARG A 49 3.79 0.60 -4.70
C ARG A 49 3.16 1.96 -4.38
N ALA A 50 2.03 1.99 -3.66
CA ALA A 50 1.36 3.22 -3.26
C ALA A 50 2.22 4.08 -2.33
N VAL A 51 2.88 3.47 -1.33
CA VAL A 51 3.82 4.16 -0.43
C VAL A 51 5.01 4.72 -1.21
N THR A 52 5.55 3.98 -2.17
CA THR A 52 6.65 4.43 -3.05
C THR A 52 6.23 5.62 -3.91
N GLN A 53 4.97 5.65 -4.35
CA GLN A 53 4.37 6.78 -5.08
C GLN A 53 3.98 7.94 -4.15
N GLY A 54 4.12 7.77 -2.83
CA GLY A 54 3.81 8.80 -1.85
C GLY A 54 2.32 9.03 -1.63
N TYR A 55 1.51 7.99 -1.74
CA TYR A 55 0.07 8.05 -1.49
C TYR A 55 -0.21 8.29 0.00
N SER A 56 -1.24 9.09 0.28
CA SER A 56 -1.90 9.12 1.59
C SER A 56 -2.85 7.94 1.74
N GLU A 57 -3.27 7.65 2.97
CA GLU A 57 -4.26 6.60 3.24
C GLU A 57 -5.58 6.87 2.49
N GLU A 58 -6.03 8.12 2.45
CA GLU A 58 -7.26 8.54 1.75
C GLU A 58 -7.17 8.22 0.25
N ARG A 59 -6.07 8.60 -0.41
CA ARG A 59 -5.85 8.34 -1.83
C ARG A 59 -5.75 6.83 -2.12
N TRP A 60 -5.14 6.08 -1.20
CA TRP A 60 -5.11 4.63 -1.29
C TRP A 60 -6.51 4.01 -1.20
N GLN A 61 -7.34 4.46 -0.26
CA GLN A 61 -8.71 3.99 -0.11
C GLN A 61 -9.57 4.29 -1.35
N GLU A 62 -9.42 5.47 -1.95
CA GLU A 62 -10.12 5.84 -3.18
C GLU A 62 -9.76 4.91 -4.35
N GLU A 63 -8.46 4.62 -4.53
CA GLU A 63 -7.97 3.72 -5.58
C GLU A 63 -8.44 2.28 -5.35
N GLN A 64 -8.45 1.81 -4.10
CA GLN A 64 -8.99 0.49 -3.76
C GLN A 64 -10.50 0.41 -4.02
N GLN A 65 -11.27 1.43 -3.61
CA GLN A 65 -12.71 1.46 -3.90
C GLN A 65 -12.99 1.54 -5.40
N SER A 66 -12.20 2.29 -6.16
CA SER A 66 -12.29 2.34 -7.62
C SER A 66 -12.05 0.96 -8.22
N LEU A 67 -10.98 0.28 -7.79
CA LEU A 67 -10.63 -1.06 -8.25
C LEU A 67 -11.71 -2.10 -7.90
N LEU A 68 -12.27 -2.04 -6.68
CA LEU A 68 -13.39 -2.89 -6.27
C LEU A 68 -14.65 -2.63 -7.10
N LYS A 69 -14.96 -1.37 -7.41
CA LYS A 69 -16.08 -1.00 -8.29
C LYS A 69 -15.86 -1.48 -9.72
N THR A 70 -14.64 -1.36 -10.26
CA THR A 70 -14.31 -1.89 -11.59
C THR A 70 -14.44 -3.41 -11.63
N LEU A 71 -13.98 -4.11 -10.59
CA LEU A 71 -14.15 -5.55 -10.46
C LEU A 71 -15.62 -5.95 -10.33
N ALA A 72 -16.43 -5.18 -9.59
CA ALA A 72 -17.87 -5.41 -9.46
C ALA A 72 -18.64 -5.16 -10.77
N ASN A 73 -18.14 -4.27 -11.64
CA ASN A 73 -18.72 -3.97 -12.94
C ASN A 73 -18.24 -4.92 -14.07
N GLN A 74 -17.28 -5.81 -13.78
CA GLN A 74 -16.84 -6.82 -14.72
C GLN A 74 -17.89 -7.95 -14.76
N PRO A 75 -18.36 -8.38 -15.93
CA PRO A 75 -19.38 -9.44 -16.02
C PRO A 75 -18.84 -10.71 -15.34
N THR A 76 -19.54 -11.17 -14.32
CA THR A 76 -19.17 -12.32 -13.50
C THR A 76 -19.14 -13.58 -14.37
N ASP A 77 -17.99 -13.92 -14.95
CA ASP A 77 -17.78 -15.23 -15.54
C ASP A 77 -17.71 -16.22 -14.37
N LYS A 78 -18.86 -16.82 -14.08
CA LYS A 78 -19.06 -17.91 -13.09
C LYS A 78 -18.83 -17.54 -11.63
N GLY A 79 -19.86 -17.00 -10.99
CA GLY A 79 -20.27 -17.43 -9.63
C GLY A 79 -19.39 -17.12 -8.43
N ILE A 80 -18.30 -16.36 -8.55
CA ILE A 80 -17.58 -15.86 -7.37
C ILE A 80 -18.21 -14.52 -6.99
N ALA A 81 -19.11 -14.56 -6.01
CA ALA A 81 -19.80 -13.39 -5.49
C ALA A 81 -18.80 -12.32 -5.04
N HIS A 82 -18.88 -11.13 -5.63
CA HIS A 82 -18.04 -9.96 -5.29
C HIS A 82 -18.04 -9.63 -3.78
N SER A 83 -19.02 -10.11 -3.01
CA SER A 83 -19.06 -10.05 -1.54
C SER A 83 -17.87 -10.75 -0.87
N ASP A 84 -17.36 -11.85 -1.45
CA ASP A 84 -16.20 -12.56 -0.92
C ASP A 84 -14.90 -11.75 -1.13
N ALA A 85 -14.80 -10.99 -2.23
CA ALA A 85 -13.64 -10.14 -2.49
C ALA A 85 -13.52 -8.97 -1.49
N ASN A 86 -14.63 -8.32 -1.13
CA ASN A 86 -14.61 -7.23 -0.14
C ASN A 86 -14.27 -7.76 1.26
N ASN A 87 -14.87 -8.90 1.65
CA ASN A 87 -14.58 -9.54 2.94
C ASN A 87 -13.10 -9.96 3.04
N ARG A 88 -12.52 -10.52 1.97
CA ARG A 88 -11.10 -10.86 1.91
C ARG A 88 -10.19 -9.65 2.02
N TYR A 89 -10.57 -8.52 1.42
CA TYR A 89 -9.82 -7.27 1.54
C TYR A 89 -9.82 -6.76 2.99
N GLU A 90 -10.98 -6.70 3.64
CA GLU A 90 -11.08 -6.27 5.04
C GLU A 90 -10.28 -7.17 5.99
N GLN A 91 -10.36 -8.49 5.81
CA GLN A 91 -9.56 -9.45 6.58
C GLN A 91 -8.07 -9.24 6.37
N ALA A 92 -7.63 -9.02 5.12
CA ALA A 92 -6.22 -8.77 4.82
C ALA A 92 -5.74 -7.43 5.42
N VAL A 93 -6.56 -6.38 5.42
CA VAL A 93 -6.24 -5.11 6.08
C VAL A 93 -6.09 -5.30 7.59
N LEU A 94 -6.99 -6.06 8.23
CA LEU A 94 -6.91 -6.37 9.66
C LEU A 94 -5.63 -7.14 9.98
N SER A 95 -5.32 -8.20 9.22
CA SER A 95 -4.06 -8.95 9.36
C SER A 95 -2.84 -8.03 9.28
N LEU A 96 -2.80 -7.11 8.32
CA LEU A 96 -1.67 -6.20 8.15
C LEU A 96 -1.54 -5.21 9.32
N LYS A 97 -2.66 -4.74 9.89
CA LYS A 97 -2.64 -3.91 11.10
C LYS A 97 -2.10 -4.68 12.30
N ASP A 98 -2.55 -5.92 12.50
CA ASP A 98 -2.07 -6.79 13.58
C ASP A 98 -0.57 -7.09 13.45
N LEU A 99 -0.07 -7.23 12.22
CA LEU A 99 1.34 -7.44 11.92
C LEU A 99 2.18 -6.15 11.95
N THR A 100 1.61 -4.99 12.27
CA THR A 100 2.28 -3.67 12.17
C THR A 100 2.84 -3.36 10.78
N LEU A 101 2.20 -3.95 9.75
CA LEU A 101 2.46 -3.77 8.32
C LEU A 101 1.45 -2.81 7.66
N TRP A 102 0.68 -2.06 8.45
CA TRP A 102 -0.08 -0.93 7.90
C TRP A 102 0.85 0.30 7.86
N PRO A 103 1.12 0.90 6.69
CA PRO A 103 2.14 1.94 6.55
C PRO A 103 1.67 3.35 6.93
N TRP A 104 0.37 3.52 7.19
CA TRP A 104 -0.27 4.76 7.62
C TRP A 104 -0.77 4.61 9.06
#